data_AF-A0AA95G1E4-F1
#
_entry.id   AF-A0AA95G1E4-F1
#
_cell.length_a   1.000
_cell.length_b   1.000
_cell.length_c   1.000
_cell.angle_alpha   90.00
_cell.angle_beta   90.00
_cell.angle_gamma   90.00
#
_symmetry.space_group_name_H-M   'P 1'
#
loop_
_entity.id
_entity.type
_entity.pdbx_description
1 polymer ?
#
loop_
_entity_poly.entity_id
_entity_poly.type
_entity_poly.pdbx_seq_one_letter_code
_entity_poly.pdbx_strand_id
1 'polypeptide(L)'
;MPSPTWYDLLGVEPSADAAQIRTAWRNAIADLDPTERRFATLNEAAAVLLDPARRSAYDEQLGLTPEPAVERTEEPAAERVEPTEPADESTPGPVDEETSDGTSTGSARSAPFLVPGWVLAVVAVVALATAVLAGVLSTRHPADRIVQADTQLSGGSKVTQIEDRAVAAQAAAKEAIVPVLSYDYRKLDADQKTAESYLTDSYRKTYDKTFALIKKSAPGVQTVVTTKVVDTGIIRVDDDRVQVLLFVDRPTTNKATTTAIPYQDQVTATMEKVGGDWLIDNLVTTPIAP
;
A
#
# COMPACT_ATOMS: atom_id res chain seq x y z
N MET A 1 29.73 -11.05 -22.09
CA MET A 1 29.48 -9.75 -22.75
C MET A 1 28.93 -8.83 -21.68
N PRO A 2 29.22 -7.51 -21.70
CA PRO A 2 28.53 -6.57 -20.83
C PRO A 2 27.03 -6.61 -21.10
N SER A 3 26.21 -6.45 -20.06
CA SER A 3 24.77 -6.23 -20.22
C SER A 3 24.54 -4.86 -20.84
N PRO A 4 23.54 -4.69 -21.73
CA PRO A 4 23.18 -3.37 -22.25
C PRO A 4 22.69 -2.47 -21.11
N THR A 5 23.08 -1.19 -21.16
CA THR A 5 22.67 -0.17 -20.19
C THR A 5 21.26 0.37 -20.50
N TRP A 6 20.66 1.11 -19.56
CA TRP A 6 19.40 1.82 -19.83
C TRP A 6 19.53 2.86 -20.96
N TYR A 7 20.73 3.43 -21.13
CA TYR A 7 21.10 4.30 -22.24
C TYR A 7 21.10 3.54 -23.58
N ASP A 8 21.73 2.36 -23.65
CA ASP A 8 21.75 1.50 -24.84
C ASP A 8 20.33 1.02 -25.22
N LEU A 9 19.49 0.71 -24.23
CA LEU A 9 18.13 0.22 -24.44
C LEU A 9 17.20 1.28 -25.04
N LEU A 10 17.39 2.56 -24.69
CA LEU A 10 16.65 3.68 -25.25
C LEU A 10 17.35 4.34 -26.47
N GLY A 11 18.58 3.93 -26.79
CA GLY A 11 19.36 4.48 -27.90
C GLY A 11 19.77 5.95 -27.71
N VAL A 12 20.03 6.35 -26.46
CA VAL A 12 20.40 7.73 -26.07
C VAL A 12 21.74 7.75 -25.36
N GLU A 13 22.55 8.79 -25.55
CA GLU A 13 23.82 8.92 -24.83
C GLU A 13 23.62 9.30 -23.35
N PRO A 14 24.59 8.99 -22.46
CA PRO A 14 24.59 9.44 -21.07
C PRO A 14 24.51 10.96 -20.87
N SER A 15 24.86 11.74 -21.90
CA SER A 15 24.77 13.20 -21.93
C SER A 15 23.37 13.74 -22.26
N ALA A 16 22.41 12.88 -22.63
CA ALA A 16 21.11 13.30 -23.16
C ALA A 16 20.23 14.03 -22.12
N ASP A 17 19.52 15.07 -22.56
CA ASP A 17 18.58 15.80 -21.71
C ASP A 17 17.23 15.05 -21.54
N ALA A 18 16.41 15.48 -20.57
CA ALA A 18 15.14 14.82 -20.29
C ALA A 18 14.10 14.92 -21.43
N ALA A 19 14.19 15.91 -22.32
CA ALA A 19 13.32 16.03 -23.49
C ALA A 19 13.75 15.07 -24.62
N GLN A 20 15.05 14.87 -24.80
CA GLN A 20 15.63 13.85 -25.68
C GLN A 20 15.22 12.45 -25.21
N ILE A 21 15.38 12.13 -23.91
CA ILE A 21 14.98 10.84 -23.33
C ILE A 21 13.47 10.58 -23.51
N ARG A 22 12.59 11.56 -23.22
CA ARG A 22 11.13 11.42 -23.47
C ARG A 22 10.79 11.21 -24.95
N THR A 23 11.63 11.69 -25.87
CA THR A 23 11.39 11.55 -27.31
C THR A 23 11.87 10.20 -27.82
N ALA A 24 13.05 9.75 -27.38
CA ALA A 24 13.55 8.40 -27.64
C ALA A 24 12.62 7.32 -27.09
N TRP A 25 12.17 7.45 -25.83
CA TRP A 25 11.20 6.53 -25.22
C TRP A 25 9.90 6.44 -26.02
N ARG A 26 9.27 7.58 -26.35
CA ARG A 26 8.03 7.60 -27.15
C ARG A 26 8.21 6.91 -28.51
N ASN A 27 9.33 7.12 -29.18
CA ASN A 27 9.63 6.46 -30.45
C ASN A 27 9.88 4.96 -30.27
N ALA A 28 10.56 4.55 -29.19
CA ALA A 28 10.91 3.16 -28.91
C ALA A 28 9.69 2.29 -28.53
N ILE A 29 8.63 2.88 -27.97
CA ILE A 29 7.39 2.17 -27.62
C ILE A 29 6.27 2.27 -28.67
N ALA A 30 6.42 3.13 -29.69
CA ALA A 30 5.33 3.48 -30.62
C ALA A 30 4.71 2.27 -31.35
N ASP A 31 5.54 1.28 -31.68
CA ASP A 31 5.15 0.08 -32.44
C ASP A 31 5.07 -1.20 -31.56
N LEU A 32 5.15 -1.08 -30.23
CA LEU A 32 5.17 -2.22 -29.31
C LEU A 32 3.82 -2.43 -28.61
N ASP A 33 3.38 -3.68 -28.50
CA ASP A 33 2.20 -4.01 -27.69
C ASP A 33 2.51 -3.85 -26.19
N PRO A 34 1.61 -3.26 -25.38
CA PRO A 34 1.83 -3.07 -23.94
C PRO A 34 2.08 -4.34 -23.13
N THR A 35 1.70 -5.51 -23.65
CA THR A 35 1.93 -6.83 -23.02
C THR A 35 3.31 -7.43 -23.32
N GLU A 36 4.08 -6.84 -24.24
CA GLU A 36 5.43 -7.31 -24.56
C GLU A 36 6.43 -7.00 -23.45
N ARG A 37 7.34 -7.96 -23.17
CA ARG A 37 8.45 -7.73 -22.23
C ARG A 37 9.30 -6.52 -22.62
N ARG A 38 9.46 -6.24 -23.92
CA ARG A 38 10.26 -5.12 -24.41
C ARG A 38 9.64 -3.77 -24.04
N PHE A 39 8.30 -3.66 -24.05
CA PHE A 39 7.58 -2.48 -23.60
C PHE A 39 7.83 -2.22 -22.11
N ALA A 40 7.75 -3.26 -21.27
CA ALA A 40 8.07 -3.16 -19.84
C ALA A 40 9.51 -2.71 -19.58
N THR A 41 10.50 -3.31 -20.26
CA THR A 41 11.92 -2.94 -20.12
C THR A 41 12.21 -1.49 -20.55
N LEU A 42 11.56 -1.00 -21.61
CA LEU A 42 11.71 0.39 -22.06
C LEU A 42 11.05 1.41 -21.12
N ASN A 43 9.96 1.03 -20.46
CA ASN A 43 9.32 1.87 -19.43
C ASN A 43 10.16 1.93 -18.16
N GLU A 44 10.78 0.82 -17.74
CA GLU A 44 11.72 0.79 -16.61
C GLU A 44 12.95 1.67 -16.89
N ALA A 45 13.54 1.55 -18.08
CA ALA A 45 14.63 2.40 -18.55
C ALA A 45 14.26 3.90 -18.49
N ALA A 46 13.08 4.26 -19.00
CA ALA A 46 12.61 5.63 -19.00
C ALA A 46 12.31 6.15 -17.58
N ALA A 47 11.76 5.31 -16.69
CA ALA A 47 11.51 5.67 -15.30
C ALA A 47 12.80 5.95 -14.51
N VAL A 48 13.89 5.24 -14.80
CA VAL A 48 15.21 5.51 -14.21
C VAL A 48 15.84 6.78 -14.79
N LEU A 49 15.83 6.96 -16.12
CA LEU A 49 16.52 8.08 -16.76
C LEU A 49 15.77 9.43 -16.70
N LEU A 50 14.46 9.44 -16.44
CA LEU A 50 13.65 10.67 -16.33
C LEU A 50 13.54 11.24 -14.91
N ASP A 51 13.86 10.45 -13.89
CA ASP A 51 13.97 10.88 -12.49
C ASP A 51 15.44 11.27 -12.21
N PRO A 52 15.74 12.56 -11.92
CA PRO A 52 17.12 13.01 -11.71
C PRO A 52 17.87 12.27 -10.60
N ALA A 53 17.18 11.86 -9.53
CA ALA A 53 17.79 11.16 -8.41
C ALA A 53 18.13 9.71 -8.77
N ARG A 54 17.21 9.02 -9.47
CA ARG A 54 17.44 7.64 -9.95
C ARG A 54 18.53 7.61 -11.03
N ARG A 55 18.54 8.59 -11.94
CA ARG A 55 19.58 8.74 -12.95
C ARG A 55 20.96 8.94 -12.32
N SER A 56 21.09 9.85 -11.35
CA SER A 56 22.36 10.07 -10.65
C SER A 56 22.90 8.79 -10.00
N ALA A 57 22.05 8.03 -9.29
CA ALA A 57 22.44 6.76 -8.68
C ALA A 57 22.81 5.67 -9.72
N TYR A 58 22.19 5.70 -10.91
CA TYR A 58 22.52 4.80 -12.01
C TYR A 58 23.85 5.17 -12.69
N ASP A 59 24.11 6.46 -12.88
CA ASP A 59 25.35 6.98 -13.46
C ASP A 59 26.55 6.69 -12.53
N GLU A 60 26.36 6.83 -11.21
CA GLU A 60 27.32 6.38 -10.19
C GLU A 60 27.64 4.87 -10.30
N GLN A 61 26.62 4.02 -10.52
CA GLN A 61 26.80 2.57 -10.68
C GLN A 61 27.57 2.21 -11.96
N LEU A 62 27.41 2.99 -13.04
CA LEU A 62 28.16 2.83 -14.29
C LEU A 62 29.57 3.44 -14.24
N GLY A 63 29.94 4.16 -13.17
CA GLY A 63 31.17 4.96 -13.12
C GLY A 63 31.15 6.14 -14.08
N LEU A 64 29.96 6.52 -14.59
CA LEU A 64 29.72 7.67 -15.44
C LEU A 64 29.52 8.92 -14.58
N THR A 65 30.41 9.16 -13.62
CA THR A 65 30.37 10.39 -12.82
C THR A 65 30.55 11.58 -13.77
N PRO A 66 29.55 12.46 -13.96
CA PRO A 66 29.84 13.74 -14.57
C PRO A 66 30.76 14.49 -13.61
N GLU A 67 31.85 15.11 -14.12
CA GLU A 67 32.49 16.17 -13.34
C GLU A 67 31.40 17.13 -12.87
N PRO A 68 31.44 17.61 -11.61
CA PRO A 68 30.36 18.41 -11.06
C PRO A 68 30.12 19.59 -12.00
N ALA A 69 28.94 19.59 -12.63
CA ALA A 69 28.42 20.74 -13.31
C ALA A 69 28.24 21.80 -12.22
N VAL A 70 29.28 22.62 -12.06
CA VAL A 70 29.27 23.78 -11.19
C VAL A 70 28.01 24.54 -11.52
N GLU A 71 27.07 24.61 -10.56
CA GLU A 71 25.96 25.53 -10.67
C GLU A 71 26.58 26.91 -10.83
N ARG A 72 26.55 27.36 -12.07
CA ARG A 72 26.91 28.71 -12.47
C ARG A 72 25.88 29.61 -11.80
N THR A 73 26.21 30.07 -10.60
CA THR A 73 25.62 31.26 -10.01
C THR A 73 25.57 32.31 -11.12
N GLU A 74 24.37 32.67 -11.54
CA GLU A 74 24.19 33.81 -12.43
C GLU A 74 24.58 35.06 -11.64
N GLU A 75 25.79 35.53 -11.89
CA GLU A 75 26.29 36.83 -11.45
C GLU A 75 25.72 37.91 -12.36
N PRO A 76 24.87 38.83 -11.87
CA PRO A 76 24.64 40.10 -12.54
C PRO A 76 25.80 41.02 -12.14
N ALA A 77 26.78 41.16 -13.04
CA ALA A 77 27.87 42.11 -12.85
C ALA A 77 27.35 43.56 -12.82
N ALA A 78 27.95 44.34 -11.94
CA ALA A 78 27.57 45.70 -11.55
C ALA A 78 27.41 46.73 -12.68
N GLU A 79 26.55 47.72 -12.43
CA GLU A 79 26.85 49.12 -12.78
C GLU A 79 26.43 50.10 -11.66
N ARG A 80 26.90 51.35 -11.73
CA ARG A 80 27.29 52.20 -10.58
C ARG A 80 26.59 53.58 -10.60
N VAL A 81 26.59 54.26 -9.44
CA VAL A 81 26.50 55.72 -9.16
C VAL A 81 25.16 56.22 -8.56
N GLU A 82 25.19 56.48 -7.24
CA GLU A 82 24.87 57.73 -6.46
C GLU A 82 23.87 58.80 -7.00
N PRO A 83 23.33 59.77 -6.19
CA PRO A 83 23.76 60.21 -4.82
C PRO A 83 22.68 60.55 -3.75
N THR A 84 23.14 60.61 -2.48
CA THR A 84 22.93 61.61 -1.39
C THR A 84 21.54 62.06 -0.85
N GLU A 85 21.49 62.11 0.51
CA GLU A 85 20.64 62.82 1.52
C GLU A 85 20.13 64.26 1.19
N PRO A 86 19.23 64.91 1.99
CA PRO A 86 19.03 64.86 3.48
C PRO A 86 17.53 64.66 3.91
N ALA A 87 17.03 64.90 5.15
CA ALA A 87 17.52 65.52 6.40
C ALA A 87 16.85 64.86 7.65
N ASP A 88 17.47 64.79 8.83
CA ASP A 88 17.53 65.75 9.97
C ASP A 88 16.19 66.06 10.69
N GLU A 89 15.98 65.50 11.91
CA GLU A 89 15.97 66.27 13.18
C GLU A 89 15.51 65.46 14.43
N SER A 90 16.30 65.59 15.50
CA SER A 90 15.88 65.85 16.90
C SER A 90 15.03 64.83 17.72
N THR A 91 15.72 64.03 18.55
CA THR A 91 15.32 63.67 19.95
C THR A 91 15.19 64.94 20.82
N PRO A 92 14.40 64.99 21.93
CA PRO A 92 14.64 64.25 23.20
C PRO A 92 13.32 63.68 23.81
N GLY A 93 13.23 63.01 24.97
CA GLY A 93 14.17 62.63 26.04
C GLY A 93 13.42 61.81 27.14
N PRO A 94 14.08 61.31 28.20
CA PRO A 94 13.55 60.25 29.08
C PRO A 94 13.13 60.71 30.50
N VAL A 95 12.28 59.91 31.16
CA VAL A 95 12.00 59.73 32.63
C VAL A 95 10.88 58.66 32.74
N ASP A 96 10.65 57.86 33.79
CA ASP A 96 11.38 57.36 34.99
C ASP A 96 10.58 56.12 35.53
N GLU A 97 11.20 55.28 36.39
CA GLU A 97 10.63 54.54 37.57
C GLU A 97 9.26 53.77 37.49
N GLU A 98 8.91 52.72 38.25
CA GLU A 98 9.51 51.99 39.40
C GLU A 98 8.90 50.56 39.61
N THR A 99 9.71 49.65 40.11
CA THR A 99 9.51 48.58 41.15
C THR A 99 8.12 48.00 41.57
N SER A 100 7.98 46.65 41.48
CA SER A 100 7.63 45.66 42.57
C SER A 100 7.23 44.30 41.95
N ASP A 101 7.76 43.10 42.28
CA ASP A 101 7.89 42.38 43.59
C ASP A 101 6.52 41.97 44.17
N GLY A 102 6.17 40.77 44.66
CA GLY A 102 6.79 39.42 44.81
C GLY A 102 5.66 38.43 45.25
N THR A 103 5.82 37.16 45.66
CA THR A 103 6.96 36.19 45.68
C THR A 103 6.44 34.74 45.96
N SER A 104 7.29 33.72 45.75
CA SER A 104 7.15 32.23 45.75
C SER A 104 6.51 31.43 46.93
N THR A 105 6.37 30.11 46.71
CA THR A 105 6.49 28.93 47.65
C THR A 105 5.17 28.24 48.11
N GLY A 106 5.00 26.91 48.18
CA GLY A 106 5.80 25.74 47.75
C GLY A 106 5.44 24.41 48.48
N SER A 107 5.88 23.25 47.94
CA SER A 107 5.85 21.87 48.56
C SER A 107 4.46 21.20 48.77
N ALA A 108 4.28 19.86 48.86
CA ALA A 108 5.23 18.73 48.98
C ALA A 108 4.71 17.40 48.33
N ARG A 109 5.55 16.36 48.38
CA ARG A 109 5.46 15.03 47.69
C ARG A 109 4.31 14.11 48.14
N SER A 110 3.82 13.26 47.23
CA SER A 110 3.57 11.82 47.53
C SER A 110 3.44 10.95 46.27
N ALA A 111 3.92 9.70 46.38
CA ALA A 111 3.74 8.55 45.48
C ALA A 111 4.20 7.29 46.28
N PRO A 112 3.97 6.04 45.85
CA PRO A 112 3.19 5.56 44.68
C PRO A 112 2.14 4.48 45.08
N PHE A 113 1.35 3.99 44.10
CA PHE A 113 1.09 2.54 43.93
C PHE A 113 0.68 2.26 42.47
N LEU A 114 1.33 1.26 41.85
CA LEU A 114 1.05 0.86 40.46
C LEU A 114 -0.12 -0.15 40.41
N VAL A 115 -1.11 0.13 39.56
CA VAL A 115 -1.81 -0.90 38.79
C VAL A 115 -1.56 -0.56 37.32
N PRO A 116 -0.88 -1.42 36.54
CA PRO A 116 -0.41 -1.01 35.22
C PRO A 116 -1.59 -1.02 34.22
N GLY A 117 -1.79 0.10 33.53
CA GLY A 117 -2.99 0.37 32.72
C GLY A 117 -3.29 -0.62 31.59
N TRP A 118 -2.31 -1.45 31.19
CA TRP A 118 -2.54 -2.52 30.22
C TRP A 118 -3.50 -3.60 30.74
N VAL A 119 -3.59 -3.82 32.05
CA VAL A 119 -4.48 -4.84 32.64
C VAL A 119 -5.96 -4.47 32.49
N LEU A 120 -6.32 -3.18 32.59
CA LEU A 120 -7.69 -2.73 32.38
C LEU A 120 -8.06 -2.57 30.89
N ALA A 121 -7.08 -2.26 30.03
CA ALA A 121 -7.29 -2.22 28.58
C ALA A 121 -7.59 -3.62 28.00
N VAL A 122 -6.90 -4.68 28.47
CA VAL A 122 -7.12 -6.05 27.99
C VAL A 122 -8.53 -6.56 28.32
N VAL A 123 -9.07 -6.25 29.50
CA VAL A 123 -10.44 -6.66 29.89
C VAL A 123 -11.50 -5.98 29.00
N ALA A 124 -11.31 -4.72 28.62
CA ALA A 124 -12.21 -4.01 27.70
C ALA A 124 -12.19 -4.62 26.28
N VAL A 125 -11.01 -5.02 25.78
CA VAL A 125 -10.88 -5.64 24.44
C VAL A 125 -11.51 -7.04 24.39
N VAL A 126 -11.42 -7.83 25.47
CA VAL A 126 -12.05 -9.17 25.52
C VAL A 126 -13.59 -9.09 25.59
N ALA A 127 -14.15 -8.07 26.25
CA ALA A 127 -15.58 -7.79 26.25
C ALA A 127 -16.10 -7.33 24.86
N LEU A 128 -15.32 -6.50 24.14
CA LEU A 128 -15.64 -6.11 22.77
C LEU A 128 -15.53 -7.28 21.78
N ALA A 129 -14.52 -8.14 21.92
CA ALA A 129 -14.35 -9.32 21.07
C ALA A 129 -15.52 -10.32 21.20
N THR A 130 -16.09 -10.48 22.40
CA THR A 130 -17.26 -11.36 22.62
C THR A 130 -18.56 -10.76 22.07
N ALA A 131 -18.72 -9.44 22.10
CA ALA A 131 -19.85 -8.76 21.45
C ALA A 131 -19.78 -8.83 19.91
N VAL A 132 -18.59 -8.67 19.31
CA VAL A 132 -18.39 -8.80 17.86
C VAL A 132 -18.62 -10.24 17.39
N LEU A 133 -18.18 -11.24 18.16
CA LEU A 133 -18.40 -12.65 17.81
C LEU A 133 -19.89 -13.06 17.87
N ALA A 134 -20.70 -12.42 18.72
CA ALA A 134 -22.16 -12.56 18.70
C ALA A 134 -22.81 -11.86 17.48
N GLY A 135 -22.26 -10.72 17.04
CA GLY A 135 -22.68 -10.05 15.81
C GLY A 135 -22.46 -10.91 14.55
N VAL A 136 -21.33 -11.61 14.49
CA VAL A 136 -20.97 -12.54 13.38
C VAL A 136 -21.91 -13.76 13.28
N LEU A 137 -22.71 -14.04 14.32
CA LEU A 137 -23.68 -15.14 14.32
C LEU A 137 -25.13 -14.73 14.01
N SER A 138 -25.46 -13.43 13.93
CA SER A 138 -26.84 -12.98 13.65
C SER A 138 -27.09 -12.48 12.21
N THR A 139 -26.05 -12.14 11.45
CA THR A 139 -26.21 -11.73 10.03
C THR A 139 -26.20 -12.90 9.05
N ARG A 140 -25.88 -14.12 9.50
CA ARG A 140 -26.10 -15.36 8.74
C ARG A 140 -27.51 -15.90 8.96
N HIS A 141 -28.52 -15.18 8.48
CA HIS A 141 -29.87 -15.75 8.27
C HIS A 141 -30.43 -15.39 6.88
N PRO A 142 -31.16 -16.32 6.21
CA PRO A 142 -31.34 -16.27 4.77
C PRO A 142 -32.70 -15.74 4.28
N ALA A 143 -32.75 -15.52 2.96
CA ALA A 143 -33.90 -15.57 2.06
C ALA A 143 -34.85 -14.34 1.91
N ASP A 144 -35.01 -13.99 0.63
CA ASP A 144 -36.21 -13.54 -0.08
C ASP A 144 -36.94 -12.23 0.30
N ARG A 145 -36.61 -11.18 -0.49
CA ARG A 145 -37.51 -10.34 -1.33
C ARG A 145 -36.59 -9.38 -2.12
N ILE A 146 -36.78 -9.14 -3.41
CA ILE A 146 -37.88 -8.35 -3.99
C ILE A 146 -38.13 -8.74 -5.46
N VAL A 147 -39.40 -9.02 -5.76
CA VAL A 147 -40.14 -8.80 -7.03
C VAL A 147 -39.65 -9.43 -8.34
N GLN A 148 -40.54 -10.26 -8.91
CA GLN A 148 -40.55 -10.64 -10.33
C GLN A 148 -40.86 -9.41 -11.20
N ALA A 149 -40.05 -9.19 -12.24
CA ALA A 149 -40.46 -8.45 -13.43
C ALA A 149 -40.07 -9.29 -14.65
N ASP A 150 -40.99 -10.16 -15.02
CA ASP A 150 -41.06 -10.82 -16.31
C ASP A 150 -40.84 -9.83 -17.47
N THR A 151 -39.70 -9.94 -18.13
CA THR A 151 -39.46 -9.30 -19.44
C THR A 151 -38.75 -10.31 -20.32
N GLN A 152 -39.50 -10.84 -21.30
CA GLN A 152 -39.00 -11.81 -22.28
C GLN A 152 -38.00 -11.16 -23.25
N LEU A 153 -36.75 -11.03 -22.82
CA LEU A 153 -35.58 -10.84 -23.68
C LEU A 153 -34.52 -11.82 -23.19
N SER A 154 -34.35 -12.95 -23.87
CA SER A 154 -33.47 -14.06 -23.44
C SER A 154 -31.97 -13.69 -23.30
N GLY A 155 -31.57 -12.49 -23.74
CA GLY A 155 -30.27 -11.89 -23.42
C GLY A 155 -30.23 -11.19 -22.06
N GLY A 156 -31.24 -10.36 -21.74
CA GLY A 156 -31.22 -9.50 -20.54
C GLY A 156 -31.14 -10.30 -19.23
N SER A 157 -31.98 -11.32 -19.08
CA SER A 157 -31.98 -12.17 -17.88
C SER A 157 -30.68 -12.99 -17.68
N LYS A 158 -29.88 -13.19 -18.74
CA LYS A 158 -28.54 -13.79 -18.62
C LYS A 158 -27.48 -12.76 -18.22
N VAL A 159 -27.53 -11.55 -18.78
CA VAL A 159 -26.62 -10.46 -18.42
C VAL A 159 -26.77 -10.10 -16.95
N THR A 160 -28.00 -9.89 -16.46
CA THR A 160 -28.24 -9.59 -15.04
C THR A 160 -27.73 -10.71 -14.11
N GLN A 161 -27.92 -11.99 -14.47
CA GLN A 161 -27.36 -13.09 -13.68
C GLN A 161 -25.82 -13.13 -13.65
N ILE A 162 -25.16 -12.71 -14.72
CA ILE A 162 -23.70 -12.60 -14.78
C ILE A 162 -23.23 -11.46 -13.87
N GLU A 163 -23.92 -10.30 -13.93
CA GLU A 163 -23.66 -9.14 -13.08
C GLU A 163 -23.87 -9.47 -11.59
N ASP A 164 -24.98 -10.12 -11.22
CA ASP A 164 -25.28 -10.54 -9.85
C ASP A 164 -24.21 -11.48 -9.29
N ARG A 165 -23.75 -12.45 -10.10
CA ARG A 165 -22.66 -13.38 -9.71
C ARG A 165 -21.34 -12.64 -9.53
N ALA A 166 -21.02 -11.71 -10.44
CA ALA A 166 -19.82 -10.90 -10.37
C ALA A 166 -19.76 -10.08 -9.07
N VAL A 167 -20.84 -9.34 -8.79
CA VAL A 167 -20.96 -8.50 -7.57
C VAL A 167 -20.88 -9.35 -6.31
N ALA A 168 -21.60 -10.47 -6.25
CA ALA A 168 -21.60 -11.36 -5.09
C ALA A 168 -20.20 -11.99 -4.85
N ALA A 169 -19.53 -12.46 -5.90
CA ALA A 169 -18.20 -13.04 -5.78
C ALA A 169 -17.12 -12.00 -5.44
N GLN A 170 -17.22 -10.78 -5.98
CA GLN A 170 -16.30 -9.67 -5.67
C GLN A 170 -16.42 -9.24 -4.21
N ALA A 171 -17.65 -9.13 -3.68
CA ALA A 171 -17.89 -8.84 -2.27
C ALA A 171 -17.32 -9.94 -1.36
N ALA A 172 -17.59 -11.21 -1.68
CA ALA A 172 -17.06 -12.36 -0.95
C ALA A 172 -15.53 -12.44 -1.00
N ALA A 173 -14.91 -12.18 -2.15
CA ALA A 173 -13.44 -12.13 -2.30
C ALA A 173 -12.82 -11.05 -1.40
N LYS A 174 -13.43 -9.86 -1.36
CA LYS A 174 -12.99 -8.73 -0.52
C LYS A 174 -13.09 -9.03 0.98
N GLU A 175 -14.10 -9.79 1.41
CA GLU A 175 -14.21 -10.27 2.79
C GLU A 175 -13.18 -11.36 3.08
N ALA A 176 -13.12 -12.40 2.23
CA ALA A 176 -12.30 -13.59 2.38
C ALA A 176 -10.79 -13.30 2.40
N ILE A 177 -10.32 -12.36 1.58
CA ILE A 177 -8.87 -12.13 1.43
C ILE A 177 -8.20 -11.61 2.71
N VAL A 178 -8.94 -10.86 3.53
CA VAL A 178 -8.42 -10.21 4.74
C VAL A 178 -7.96 -11.24 5.77
N PRO A 179 -8.79 -12.21 6.24
CA PRO A 179 -8.32 -13.27 7.12
C PRO A 179 -7.38 -14.26 6.44
N VAL A 180 -7.51 -14.51 5.12
CA VAL A 180 -6.66 -15.49 4.42
C VAL A 180 -5.19 -15.05 4.31
N LEU A 181 -4.91 -13.75 4.12
CA LEU A 181 -3.55 -13.21 4.01
C LEU A 181 -2.98 -12.59 5.29
N SER A 182 -3.77 -12.51 6.37
CA SER A 182 -3.36 -11.98 7.68
C SER A 182 -3.08 -13.10 8.68
N TYR A 183 -2.11 -12.89 9.58
CA TYR A 183 -1.88 -13.76 10.73
C TYR A 183 -1.09 -13.05 11.83
N ASP A 184 -1.18 -13.56 13.05
CA ASP A 184 -0.40 -13.12 14.20
C ASP A 184 0.25 -14.32 14.87
N TYR A 185 1.57 -14.29 15.06
CA TYR A 185 2.34 -15.37 15.69
C TYR A 185 1.79 -15.86 17.05
N ARG A 186 0.98 -15.04 17.74
CA ARG A 186 0.37 -15.35 19.05
C ARG A 186 -0.91 -16.19 18.96
N LYS A 187 -1.55 -16.28 17.78
CA LYS A 187 -2.89 -16.89 17.60
C LYS A 187 -3.05 -17.65 16.27
N LEU A 188 -1.94 -18.18 15.75
CA LEU A 188 -1.86 -18.84 14.44
C LEU A 188 -2.90 -19.95 14.21
N ASP A 189 -3.27 -20.73 15.22
CA ASP A 189 -4.30 -21.78 15.08
C ASP A 189 -5.70 -21.19 14.86
N ALA A 190 -6.02 -20.07 15.52
CA ALA A 190 -7.29 -19.38 15.37
C ALA A 190 -7.36 -18.60 14.04
N ASP A 191 -6.24 -18.00 13.63
CA ASP A 191 -6.13 -17.33 12.34
C ASP A 191 -6.26 -18.32 11.18
N GLN A 192 -5.55 -19.47 11.22
CA GLN A 192 -5.70 -20.53 10.22
C GLN A 192 -7.16 -20.97 10.11
N LYS A 193 -7.80 -21.33 11.24
CA LYS A 193 -9.19 -21.79 11.27
C LYS A 193 -10.18 -20.75 10.73
N THR A 194 -9.88 -19.46 10.91
CA THR A 194 -10.70 -18.36 10.39
C THR A 194 -10.56 -18.27 8.87
N ALA A 195 -9.33 -18.19 8.36
CA ALA A 195 -9.05 -18.21 6.93
C ALA A 195 -9.65 -19.43 6.22
N GLU A 196 -9.48 -20.60 6.83
CA GLU A 196 -10.04 -21.89 6.41
C GLU A 196 -11.56 -21.91 6.20
N SER A 197 -12.32 -21.00 6.81
CA SER A 197 -13.77 -20.91 6.59
C SER A 197 -14.16 -20.23 5.27
N TYR A 198 -13.19 -19.62 4.58
CA TYR A 198 -13.37 -18.95 3.29
C TYR A 198 -12.79 -19.74 2.10
N LEU A 199 -12.26 -20.95 2.33
CA LEU A 199 -11.59 -21.76 1.31
C LEU A 199 -12.42 -22.97 0.92
N THR A 200 -12.34 -23.38 -0.34
CA THR A 200 -12.81 -24.71 -0.77
C THR A 200 -11.95 -25.82 -0.14
N ASP A 201 -12.51 -27.02 0.01
CA ASP A 201 -11.77 -28.17 0.55
C ASP A 201 -10.65 -28.69 -0.39
N SER A 202 -10.72 -28.35 -1.67
CA SER A 202 -9.62 -28.47 -2.63
C SER A 202 -8.47 -27.55 -2.23
N TYR A 203 -8.73 -26.25 -2.08
CA TYR A 203 -7.69 -25.25 -1.83
C TYR A 203 -7.12 -25.29 -0.40
N ARG A 204 -7.93 -25.66 0.60
CA ARG A 204 -7.52 -25.87 2.01
C ARG A 204 -6.21 -26.66 2.11
N LYS A 205 -6.07 -27.75 1.34
CA LYS A 205 -4.87 -28.62 1.33
C LYS A 205 -3.58 -27.93 0.86
N THR A 206 -3.70 -26.89 0.03
CA THR A 206 -2.58 -26.06 -0.41
C THR A 206 -2.27 -24.99 0.64
N TYR A 207 -3.31 -24.35 1.17
CA TYR A 207 -3.21 -23.39 2.26
C TYR A 207 -2.52 -23.98 3.50
N ASP A 208 -2.96 -25.15 3.98
CA ASP A 208 -2.43 -25.82 5.16
C ASP A 208 -0.94 -26.12 5.08
N LYS A 209 -0.45 -26.52 3.88
CA LYS A 209 0.99 -26.78 3.65
C LYS A 209 1.80 -25.50 3.80
N THR A 210 1.33 -24.40 3.22
CA THR A 210 1.96 -23.08 3.34
C THR A 210 1.89 -22.56 4.77
N PHE A 211 0.74 -22.70 5.43
CA PHE A 211 0.51 -22.21 6.78
C PHE A 211 1.28 -23.02 7.84
N ALA A 212 1.54 -24.31 7.60
CA ALA A 212 2.44 -25.12 8.43
C ALA A 212 3.88 -24.57 8.45
N LEU A 213 4.36 -24.00 7.34
CA LEU A 213 5.65 -23.30 7.31
C LEU A 213 5.62 -22.00 8.12
N ILE A 214 4.51 -21.25 8.06
CA ILE A 214 4.29 -20.05 8.88
C ILE A 214 4.27 -20.40 10.36
N LYS A 215 3.55 -21.45 10.78
CA LYS A 215 3.55 -21.94 12.17
C LYS A 215 4.94 -22.31 12.68
N LYS A 216 5.81 -22.82 11.81
CA LYS A 216 7.20 -23.15 12.16
C LYS A 216 8.10 -21.92 12.32
N SER A 217 7.88 -20.85 11.53
CA SER A 217 8.79 -19.70 11.46
C SER A 217 8.32 -18.48 12.26
N ALA A 218 7.05 -18.10 12.14
CA ALA A 218 6.50 -16.85 12.67
C ALA A 218 6.70 -16.64 14.17
N PRO A 219 6.61 -17.66 15.06
CA PRO A 219 6.89 -17.47 16.49
C PRO A 219 8.33 -17.05 16.80
N GLY A 220 9.31 -17.52 16.02
CA GLY A 220 10.74 -17.23 16.25
C GLY A 220 11.13 -15.80 15.88
N VAL A 221 10.46 -15.22 14.88
CA VAL A 221 10.66 -13.84 14.42
C VAL A 221 9.54 -12.87 14.87
N GLN A 222 8.54 -13.37 15.59
CA GLN A 222 7.37 -12.63 16.10
C GLN A 222 6.60 -11.87 15.00
N THR A 223 6.40 -12.50 13.84
CA THR A 223 5.75 -11.85 12.69
C THR A 223 4.25 -11.66 12.91
N VAL A 224 3.77 -10.45 12.58
CA VAL A 224 2.35 -10.14 12.43
C VAL A 224 2.14 -9.54 11.04
N VAL A 225 1.21 -10.10 10.29
CA VAL A 225 0.77 -9.60 8.97
C VAL A 225 -0.69 -9.21 9.09
N THR A 226 -1.00 -7.99 8.65
CA THR A 226 -2.38 -7.54 8.42
C THR A 226 -2.60 -7.34 6.93
N THR A 227 -3.85 -7.35 6.48
CA THR A 227 -4.21 -7.16 5.07
C THR A 227 -5.31 -6.10 4.97
N LYS A 228 -5.17 -5.16 4.03
CA LYS A 228 -6.19 -4.17 3.69
C LYS A 228 -6.43 -4.22 2.19
N VAL A 229 -7.69 -4.32 1.77
CA VAL A 229 -8.05 -4.26 0.35
C VAL A 229 -8.10 -2.80 -0.08
N VAL A 230 -7.24 -2.44 -1.03
CA VAL A 230 -7.15 -1.11 -1.64
C VAL A 230 -8.21 -0.97 -2.73
N ASP A 231 -8.22 -1.91 -3.69
CA ASP A 231 -9.17 -1.93 -4.80
C ASP A 231 -9.43 -3.36 -5.31
N THR A 232 -10.47 -3.53 -6.12
CA THR A 232 -10.91 -4.83 -6.66
C THR A 232 -11.51 -4.69 -8.06
N GLY A 233 -11.27 -5.67 -8.94
CA GLY A 233 -11.88 -5.75 -10.27
C GLY A 233 -12.20 -7.18 -10.69
N ILE A 234 -13.13 -7.33 -11.63
CA ILE A 234 -13.49 -8.63 -12.21
C ILE A 234 -12.61 -8.94 -13.42
N ILE A 235 -11.95 -10.09 -13.43
CA ILE A 235 -11.16 -10.59 -14.58
C ILE A 235 -12.04 -11.45 -15.49
N ARG A 236 -12.84 -12.35 -14.91
CA ARG A 236 -13.72 -13.28 -15.63
C ARG A 236 -14.89 -13.70 -14.77
N VAL A 237 -16.04 -13.89 -15.39
CA VAL A 237 -17.23 -14.53 -14.81
C VAL A 237 -17.58 -15.74 -15.67
N ASP A 238 -17.56 -16.91 -15.04
CA ASP A 238 -18.06 -18.17 -15.57
C ASP A 238 -19.37 -18.54 -14.82
N ASP A 239 -19.95 -19.73 -15.02
CA ASP A 239 -21.26 -20.06 -14.44
C ASP A 239 -21.23 -20.23 -12.90
N ASP A 240 -20.22 -20.94 -12.39
CA ASP A 240 -20.00 -21.28 -10.98
C ASP A 240 -18.69 -20.69 -10.40
N ARG A 241 -17.90 -20.02 -11.23
CA ARG A 241 -16.57 -19.50 -10.90
C ARG A 241 -16.40 -18.05 -11.34
N VAL A 242 -15.72 -17.24 -10.52
CA VAL A 242 -15.41 -15.83 -10.82
C VAL A 242 -13.96 -15.55 -10.45
N GLN A 243 -13.20 -14.95 -11.36
CA GLN A 243 -11.84 -14.49 -11.07
C GLN A 243 -11.88 -13.00 -10.71
N VAL A 244 -11.44 -12.70 -9.49
CA VAL A 244 -11.38 -11.36 -8.92
C VAL A 244 -9.92 -10.96 -8.79
N LEU A 245 -9.57 -9.80 -9.33
CA LEU A 245 -8.34 -9.08 -9.06
C LEU A 245 -8.53 -8.25 -7.79
N LEU A 246 -7.57 -8.30 -6.87
CA LEU A 246 -7.54 -7.47 -5.66
C LEU A 246 -6.16 -6.83 -5.54
N PHE A 247 -6.12 -5.54 -5.25
CA PHE A 247 -4.93 -4.83 -4.81
C PHE A 247 -4.97 -4.73 -3.30
N VAL A 248 -3.93 -5.20 -2.61
CA VAL A 248 -3.90 -5.23 -1.14
C VAL A 248 -2.62 -4.64 -0.57
N ASP A 249 -2.76 -3.84 0.48
CA ASP A 249 -1.64 -3.47 1.35
C ASP A 249 -1.49 -4.54 2.43
N ARG A 250 -0.26 -4.98 2.70
CA ARG A 250 0.06 -5.93 3.76
C ARG A 250 1.08 -5.37 4.75
N PRO A 251 0.65 -4.49 5.67
CA PRO A 251 1.49 -4.01 6.76
C PRO A 251 1.97 -5.21 7.59
N THR A 252 3.30 -5.39 7.59
CA THR A 252 3.97 -6.50 8.26
C THR A 252 4.92 -5.95 9.33
N THR A 253 4.87 -6.52 10.53
CA THR A 253 5.85 -6.27 11.60
C THR A 253 6.48 -7.56 12.05
N ASN A 254 7.68 -7.46 12.62
CA ASN A 254 8.41 -8.56 13.22
C ASN A 254 9.32 -8.03 14.34
N LYS A 255 10.05 -8.90 15.03
CA LYS A 255 10.94 -8.53 16.16
C LYS A 255 12.03 -7.50 15.81
N ALA A 256 12.50 -7.46 14.56
CA ALA A 256 13.52 -6.52 14.09
C ALA A 256 12.91 -5.25 13.46
N THR A 257 11.68 -5.31 12.97
CA THR A 257 11.00 -4.21 12.26
C THR A 257 9.61 -3.99 12.85
N THR A 258 9.50 -3.04 13.78
CA THR A 258 8.26 -2.70 14.50
C THR A 258 7.41 -1.66 13.77
N THR A 259 8.01 -0.83 12.92
CA THR A 259 7.30 0.08 12.02
C THR A 259 6.83 -0.68 10.79
N ALA A 260 5.52 -0.80 10.60
CA ALA A 260 4.95 -1.52 9.47
C ALA A 260 5.07 -0.71 8.17
N ILE A 261 5.89 -1.19 7.23
CA ILE A 261 5.87 -0.73 5.84
C ILE A 261 4.84 -1.61 5.10
N PRO A 262 3.87 -1.04 4.36
CA PRO A 262 2.93 -1.85 3.58
C PRO A 262 3.65 -2.44 2.36
N TYR A 263 3.75 -3.76 2.31
CA TYR A 263 4.02 -4.45 1.05
C TYR A 263 2.75 -4.41 0.20
N GLN A 264 2.85 -3.99 -1.05
CA GLN A 264 1.72 -3.96 -1.97
C GLN A 264 1.73 -5.25 -2.80
N ASP A 265 0.63 -5.99 -2.74
CA ASP A 265 0.44 -7.24 -3.44
C ASP A 265 -0.72 -7.12 -4.43
N GLN A 266 -0.51 -7.60 -5.66
CA GLN A 266 -1.56 -7.93 -6.59
C GLN A 266 -2.00 -9.36 -6.31
N VAL A 267 -3.30 -9.58 -6.11
CA VAL A 267 -3.87 -10.90 -5.84
C VAL A 267 -4.92 -11.24 -6.89
N THR A 268 -4.81 -12.41 -7.51
CA THR A 268 -5.89 -13.01 -8.29
C THR A 268 -6.52 -14.13 -7.47
N ALA A 269 -7.75 -13.90 -7.00
CA ALA A 269 -8.58 -14.91 -6.32
C ALA A 269 -9.54 -15.54 -7.32
N THR A 270 -9.55 -16.88 -7.41
CA THR A 270 -10.60 -17.64 -8.09
C THR A 270 -11.64 -18.03 -7.05
N MET A 271 -12.80 -17.40 -7.13
CA MET A 271 -13.97 -17.71 -6.31
C MET A 271 -14.78 -18.83 -6.98
N GLU A 272 -15.26 -19.79 -6.21
CA GLU A 272 -16.15 -20.87 -6.63
C GLU A 272 -17.41 -20.88 -5.75
N LYS A 273 -18.57 -21.11 -6.34
CA LYS A 273 -19.85 -21.13 -5.63
C LYS A 273 -20.17 -22.52 -5.08
N VAL A 274 -19.94 -22.72 -3.78
CA VAL A 274 -20.13 -24.00 -3.08
C VAL A 274 -21.25 -23.87 -2.05
N GLY A 275 -22.30 -24.69 -2.18
CA GLY A 275 -23.41 -24.73 -1.20
C GLY A 275 -24.28 -23.46 -1.14
N GLY A 276 -24.02 -22.47 -1.99
CA GLY A 276 -24.66 -21.15 -1.97
C GLY A 276 -23.66 -20.02 -1.72
N ASP A 277 -22.57 -20.32 -1.00
CA ASP A 277 -21.51 -19.38 -0.63
C ASP A 277 -20.42 -19.29 -1.71
N TRP A 278 -19.72 -18.16 -1.78
CA TRP A 278 -18.55 -17.97 -2.65
C TRP A 278 -17.27 -18.17 -1.83
N LEU A 279 -16.49 -19.20 -2.17
CA LEU A 279 -15.26 -19.58 -1.48
C LEU A 279 -14.05 -19.47 -2.41
N ILE A 280 -12.85 -19.26 -1.86
CA ILE A 280 -11.60 -19.23 -2.62
C ILE A 280 -11.19 -20.67 -2.98
N ASP A 281 -11.16 -20.99 -4.28
CA ASP A 281 -10.63 -22.24 -4.82
C ASP A 281 -9.18 -22.13 -5.34
N ASN A 282 -8.73 -20.91 -5.65
CA ASN A 282 -7.33 -20.65 -5.94
C ASN A 282 -6.96 -19.20 -5.62
N LEU A 283 -5.71 -18.96 -5.24
CA LEU A 283 -5.19 -17.63 -4.97
C LEU A 283 -3.73 -17.54 -5.47
N VAL A 284 -3.48 -16.55 -6.32
CA VAL A 284 -2.14 -16.19 -6.81
C VAL A 284 -1.80 -14.81 -6.31
N THR A 285 -0.65 -14.67 -5.62
CA THR A 285 -0.15 -13.40 -5.10
C THR A 285 1.14 -13.03 -5.80
N THR A 286 1.25 -11.78 -6.27
CA THR A 286 2.44 -11.22 -6.90
C THR A 286 2.75 -9.88 -6.23
N PRO A 287 3.95 -9.71 -5.65
CA PRO A 287 4.38 -8.42 -5.13
C PRO A 287 4.39 -7.37 -6.25
N ILE A 288 3.84 -6.20 -5.96
CA ILE A 288 3.95 -5.03 -6.82
C ILE A 288 5.31 -4.42 -6.53
N ALA A 289 6.17 -4.35 -7.55
CA ALA A 289 7.49 -3.75 -7.41
C ALA A 289 7.36 -2.23 -7.11
N PRO A 290 8.18 -1.67 -6.20
CA PRO A 290 8.21 -0.24 -5.88
C PRO A 290 8.93 0.61 -6.95
#